data_AF-A0A532BSV3-F1
#
_entry.id   AF-A0A532BSV3-F1
#
_cell.length_a   1.000
_cell.length_b   1.000
_cell.length_c   1.000
_cell.angle_alpha   90.00
_cell.angle_beta   90.00
_cell.angle_gamma   90.00
#
_symmetry.space_group_name_H-M   'P 1'
#
loop_
_entity.id
_entity.type
_entity.pdbx_description
1 polymer ?
#
loop_
_entity_poly.entity_id
_entity_poly.type
_entity_poly.pdbx_seq_one_letter_code
_entity_poly.pdbx_strand_id
1 'polypeptide(L)'
;MELDAYRQMAATEDEHWWFCGRRAIAEAVIRSIDLPGKARIVEIGAGTGGNIRMLEQFGAVTAVEMSDLARRIAWEKTGRDFLAGYLPDNIP
;
A
#
# COMPACT_ATOMS: atom_id res chain seq x y z
N MET A 1 -8.77 -18.99 -9.14
CA MET A 1 -8.16 -17.83 -9.81
C MET A 1 -6.67 -17.92 -9.50
N GLU A 2 -5.86 -18.20 -10.51
CA GLU A 2 -4.49 -18.73 -10.36
C GLU A 2 -3.52 -17.71 -9.73
N LEU A 3 -2.72 -18.18 -8.75
CA LEU A 3 -1.74 -17.43 -7.96
C LEU A 3 -0.74 -16.64 -8.84
N ASP A 4 -0.44 -17.17 -10.01
CA ASP A 4 0.49 -16.58 -10.97
C ASP A 4 -0.05 -15.30 -11.62
N ALA A 5 -1.36 -15.17 -11.80
CA ALA A 5 -1.97 -13.94 -12.31
C ALA A 5 -1.82 -12.78 -11.28
N TYR A 6 -1.93 -13.09 -9.99
CA TYR A 6 -1.70 -12.10 -8.92
C TYR A 6 -0.24 -11.69 -8.83
N ARG A 7 0.70 -12.61 -8.99
CA ARG A 7 2.14 -12.30 -9.01
C ARG A 7 2.53 -11.48 -10.24
N GLN A 8 1.99 -11.79 -11.41
CA GLN A 8 2.18 -10.97 -12.60
C GLN A 8 1.57 -9.58 -12.45
N MET A 9 0.37 -9.46 -11.87
CA MET A 9 -0.21 -8.14 -11.54
C MET A 9 0.66 -7.35 -10.55
N ALA A 10 1.18 -7.99 -9.50
CA ALA A 10 2.05 -7.35 -8.52
C ALA A 10 3.41 -6.92 -9.09
N ALA A 11 3.97 -7.70 -10.03
CA ALA A 11 5.18 -7.33 -10.76
C ALA A 11 4.90 -6.18 -11.75
N THR A 12 3.74 -6.21 -12.41
CA THR A 12 3.28 -5.14 -13.31
C THR A 12 3.03 -3.84 -12.53
N GLU A 13 2.60 -3.91 -11.26
CA GLU A 13 2.35 -2.75 -10.41
C GLU A 13 3.56 -1.84 -10.18
N ASP A 14 4.79 -2.34 -10.28
CA ASP A 14 5.99 -1.53 -10.03
C ASP A 14 6.50 -0.82 -11.28
N GLU A 15 6.17 -1.31 -12.48
CA GLU A 15 6.69 -0.80 -13.75
C GLU A 15 5.60 -0.20 -14.65
N HIS A 16 4.35 -0.59 -14.46
CA HIS A 16 3.27 -0.15 -15.31
C HIS A 16 2.91 1.31 -15.05
N TRP A 17 2.88 2.07 -16.14
CA TRP A 17 2.75 3.54 -16.16
C TRP A 17 1.62 4.07 -15.26
N TRP A 18 0.48 3.36 -15.20
CA TRP A 18 -0.65 3.74 -14.35
C TRP A 18 -0.29 3.82 -12.86
N PHE A 19 0.40 2.80 -12.33
CA PHE A 19 0.74 2.75 -10.91
C PHE A 19 1.87 3.70 -10.56
N CYS A 20 2.87 3.80 -11.43
CA CYS A 20 3.95 4.78 -11.29
C CYS A 20 3.43 6.22 -11.31
N GLY A 21 2.60 6.56 -12.30
CA GLY A 21 2.00 7.88 -12.44
C GLY A 21 1.07 8.22 -11.28
N ARG A 22 0.20 7.30 -10.86
CA ARG A 22 -0.68 7.49 -9.70
C ARG A 22 0.12 7.74 -8.42
N ARG A 23 1.18 6.97 -8.16
CA ARG A 23 2.06 7.19 -7.01
C ARG A 23 2.76 8.54 -7.06
N ALA A 24 3.27 8.95 -8.22
CA ALA A 24 3.91 10.25 -8.36
C ALA A 24 2.95 11.42 -8.08
N ILE A 25 1.70 11.32 -8.56
CA ILE A 25 0.66 12.33 -8.27
C ILE A 25 0.32 12.34 -6.78
N ALA A 26 0.08 11.16 -6.18
CA ALA A 26 -0.22 11.06 -4.75
C ALA A 26 0.91 11.64 -3.89
N GLU A 27 2.16 11.31 -4.21
CA GLU A 27 3.34 11.83 -3.54
C GLU A 27 3.40 13.36 -3.63
N ALA A 28 3.19 13.94 -4.82
CA ALA A 28 3.18 15.38 -5.01
C ALA A 28 2.09 16.09 -4.20
N VAL A 29 0.90 15.48 -4.12
CA VAL A 29 -0.21 15.98 -3.29
C VAL A 29 0.14 15.89 -1.81
N ILE A 30 0.71 14.77 -1.33
CA ILE A 30 1.07 14.63 0.09
C ILE A 30 2.16 15.63 0.48
N ARG A 31 3.15 15.88 -0.40
CA ARG A 31 4.21 16.88 -0.20
C ARG A 31 3.70 18.31 -0.05
N SER A 32 2.51 18.64 -0.58
CA SER A 32 1.93 19.97 -0.46
C SER A 32 1.11 20.17 0.82
N ILE A 33 0.90 19.11 1.61
CA ILE A 33 0.21 19.14 2.89
C ILE A 33 1.23 19.41 4.00
N ASP A 34 0.90 20.32 4.92
CA ASP A 34 1.70 20.56 6.13
C ASP A 34 1.48 19.42 7.14
N LEU A 35 2.16 18.30 6.92
CA LEU A 35 2.09 17.15 7.82
C LEU A 35 2.88 17.42 9.11
N PRO A 36 2.35 17.00 10.28
CA PRO A 36 3.11 17.07 11.51
C PRO A 36 4.36 16.19 11.43
N GLY A 37 5.44 16.60 12.09
CA GLY A 37 6.64 15.79 12.21
C GLY A 37 6.31 14.41 12.81
N LYS A 38 6.76 13.33 12.14
CA LYS A 38 6.41 11.93 12.45
C LYS A 38 4.91 11.62 12.30
N ALA A 39 4.32 12.00 11.17
CA ALA A 39 2.92 11.71 10.87
C ALA A 39 2.60 10.22 11.05
N ARG A 40 1.39 9.92 11.49
CA ARG A 40 0.83 8.56 11.51
C ARG A 40 -0.12 8.42 10.34
N ILE A 41 0.17 7.48 9.46
CA ILE A 41 -0.52 7.30 8.18
C ILE A 41 -1.21 5.95 8.21
N VAL A 42 -2.48 5.91 7.79
CA VAL A 42 -3.22 4.66 7.60
C VAL A 42 -3.53 4.46 6.12
N GLU A 43 -3.16 3.30 5.59
CA GLU A 43 -3.54 2.87 4.24
C GLU A 43 -4.51 1.69 4.37
N ILE A 44 -5.77 1.90 3.99
CA ILE A 44 -6.82 0.88 4.05
C ILE A 44 -7.09 0.36 2.63
N GLY A 45 -7.10 -0.95 2.45
CA GLY A 45 -7.13 -1.56 1.12
C GLY A 45 -5.75 -1.47 0.46
N ALA A 46 -4.71 -1.73 1.26
CA ALA A 46 -3.32 -1.54 0.85
C ALA A 46 -2.85 -2.55 -0.22
N GLY A 47 -3.65 -3.58 -0.52
CA GLY A 47 -3.35 -4.59 -1.52
C GLY A 47 -2.02 -5.28 -1.26
N THR A 48 -1.20 -5.39 -2.30
CA THR A 48 0.16 -5.95 -2.29
C THR A 48 1.22 -4.97 -1.73
N GLY A 49 0.79 -3.84 -1.16
CA GLY A 49 1.68 -2.87 -0.55
C GLY A 49 2.33 -1.88 -1.51
N GLY A 50 1.74 -1.65 -2.69
CA GLY A 50 2.30 -0.80 -3.73
C GLY A 50 2.62 0.64 -3.31
N ASN A 51 1.92 1.19 -2.31
CA ASN A 51 2.11 2.57 -1.83
C ASN A 51 3.02 2.68 -0.60
N ILE A 52 3.34 1.57 0.09
CA ILE A 52 3.93 1.61 1.44
C ILE A 52 5.25 2.37 1.47
N ARG A 53 6.19 2.03 0.58
CA ARG A 53 7.51 2.69 0.54
C ARG A 53 7.41 4.19 0.24
N MET A 54 6.41 4.61 -0.54
CA MET A 54 6.17 6.03 -0.83
C MET A 54 5.60 6.73 0.42
N LEU A 55 4.60 6.13 1.07
CA LEU A 55 3.99 6.68 2.28
C LEU A 55 4.96 6.75 3.47
N GLU A 56 5.88 5.79 3.59
CA GLU A 56 6.91 5.76 4.64
C GLU A 56 7.87 6.97 4.59
N GLN A 57 7.96 7.68 3.47
CA GLN A 57 8.72 8.93 3.38
C GLN A 57 8.10 10.07 4.19
N PHE A 58 6.81 9.97 4.50
CA PHE A 58 6.03 11.01 5.17
C PHE A 58 5.75 10.71 6.65
N GLY A 59 5.91 9.46 7.09
CA GLY A 59 5.60 9.06 8.46
C GLY A 59 5.54 7.57 8.69
N ALA A 60 5.06 7.19 9.87
CA ALA A 60 4.84 5.79 10.24
C ALA A 60 3.52 5.29 9.62
N VAL A 61 3.59 4.23 8.82
CA VAL A 61 2.45 3.68 8.08
C VAL A 61 1.88 2.45 8.80
N THR A 62 0.57 2.42 8.97
CA THR A 62 -0.20 1.21 9.31
C THR A 62 -1.03 0.82 8.10
N ALA A 63 -0.87 -0.41 7.63
CA ALA A 63 -1.56 -0.90 6.44
C ALA A 63 -2.63 -1.93 6.84
N VAL A 64 -3.80 -1.85 6.20
CA VAL A 64 -4.92 -2.77 6.39
C VAL A 64 -5.30 -3.37 5.04
N GLU A 65 -5.44 -4.68 4.96
CA GLU A 65 -5.85 -5.38 3.75
C GLU A 65 -6.66 -6.64 4.08
N MET A 66 -7.75 -6.87 3.35
CA MET A 66 -8.67 -7.99 3.62
C MET A 66 -8.13 -9.32 3.10
N SER A 67 -7.43 -9.30 1.97
CA SER A 67 -6.97 -10.51 1.30
C SER A 67 -5.72 -11.07 1.96
N ASP A 68 -5.81 -12.27 2.53
CA ASP A 68 -4.67 -13.01 3.09
C ASP A 68 -3.53 -13.17 2.10
N LEU A 69 -3.86 -13.43 0.82
CA LEU A 69 -2.87 -13.55 -0.23
C LEU A 69 -2.17 -12.22 -0.51
N ALA A 70 -2.93 -11.12 -0.60
CA ALA A 70 -2.35 -9.81 -0.82
C ALA A 70 -1.42 -9.39 0.33
N ARG A 71 -1.82 -9.68 1.58
CA ARG A 71 -0.96 -9.45 2.76
C ARG A 71 0.32 -10.27 2.73
N ARG A 72 0.28 -11.53 2.28
CA ARG A 72 1.49 -12.36 2.12
C ARG A 72 2.44 -11.76 1.08
N ILE A 73 1.92 -11.39 -0.10
CA ILE A 73 2.72 -10.74 -1.16
C ILE A 73 3.29 -9.41 -0.65
N ALA A 74 2.48 -8.64 0.08
CA ALA A 74 2.92 -7.37 0.65
C ALA A 74 4.02 -7.55 1.69
N TRP A 75 3.92 -8.57 2.55
CA TRP A 75 4.98 -8.93 3.49
C TRP A 75 6.27 -9.33 2.76
N GLU A 76 6.17 -10.17 1.73
CA GLU A 76 7.32 -10.55 0.89
C GLU A 76 7.97 -9.32 0.24
N LYS A 77 7.16 -8.34 -0.21
CA LYS A 77 7.62 -7.12 -0.89
C LYS A 77 8.19 -6.07 0.07
N THR A 78 7.63 -5.91 1.25
CA THR A 78 7.88 -4.77 2.14
C THR A 78 8.57 -5.16 3.45
N GLY A 79 8.53 -6.43 3.85
CA GLY A 79 8.97 -6.90 5.17
C GLY A 79 8.09 -6.40 6.32
N ARG A 80 6.86 -5.94 6.04
CA ARG A 80 5.92 -5.39 7.02
C ARG A 80 4.69 -6.28 7.15
N ASP A 81 4.16 -6.35 8.36
CA ASP A 81 2.86 -6.94 8.61
C ASP A 81 1.74 -5.96 8.28
N PHE A 82 0.70 -6.49 7.64
CA PHE A 82 -0.52 -5.76 7.31
C PHE A 82 -1.62 -6.31 8.21
N LEU A 83 -2.46 -5.43 8.75
CA LEU A 83 -3.59 -5.82 9.56
C LEU A 83 -4.70 -6.40 8.67
N ALA A 84 -5.39 -7.43 9.15
CA ALA A 84 -6.58 -7.95 8.48
C ALA A 84 -7.76 -7.01 8.75
N GLY A 85 -8.42 -6.52 7.69
CA GLY A 85 -9.61 -5.69 7.82
C GLY A 85 -10.06 -5.04 6.52
N TYR A 86 -11.22 -4.39 6.54
CA TYR A 86 -11.79 -3.65 5.42
C TYR A 86 -12.83 -2.61 5.88
N LEU A 87 -13.00 -1.57 5.07
CA LEU A 87 -14.12 -0.65 5.21
C LEU A 87 -15.39 -1.18 4.52
N PRO A 88 -16.58 -0.83 4.99
CA PRO A 88 -16.82 -0.02 6.20
C PRO A 88 -16.90 -0.84 7.51
N ASP A 89 -16.95 -2.17 7.44
CA ASP A 89 -17.51 -2.96 8.55
C ASP A 89 -16.49 -3.61 9.49
N ASN A 90 -15.27 -3.92 9.04
CA ASN A 90 -14.35 -4.77 9.78
C ASN A 90 -12.94 -4.15 9.85
N ILE A 91 -12.83 -3.04 10.58
CA ILE A 91 -11.55 -2.38 10.86
C ILE A 91 -11.00 -2.92 12.20
N PRO A 92 -9.70 -3.29 12.26
CA PRO A 92 -9.04 -3.82 13.45
C PRO A 92 -8.90 -2.81 14.60
#